data_AF-A0A835Z8M2-F1
#
_entry.id   AF-A0A835Z8M2-F1
#
_cell.length_a   1.000
_cell.length_b   1.000
_cell.length_c   1.000
_cell.angle_alpha   90.00
_cell.angle_beta   90.00
_cell.angle_gamma   90.00
#
_symmetry.space_group_name_H-M   'P 1'
#
loop_
_entity.id
_entity.type
_entity.pdbx_description
1 polymer ?
#
loop_
_entity_poly.entity_id
_entity_poly.type
_entity_poly.pdbx_seq_one_letter_code
_entity_poly.pdbx_strand_id
1 'polypeptide(L)'
;GCTKQPYFGMEGEGARWRVAHKPEGAIDMINKRCKGGGCTKHRVYGVEGDRARWCLAHKPEAAINVISKRCEGNGCSMFASFRMEGQGARWCLAHKLKAATNV
;
A
#
# COMPACT_ATOMS: atom_id res chain seq x y z
N GLY A 1 3.07 -5.85 -29.69
CA GLY A 1 3.36 -5.46 -28.30
C GLY A 1 2.08 -5.49 -27.48
N CYS A 2 2.11 -5.99 -26.24
CA CYS A 2 0.91 -6.08 -25.42
C CYS A 2 0.66 -4.75 -24.69
N THR A 3 -0.50 -4.11 -24.87
CA THR A 3 -0.77 -2.70 -24.49
C THR A 3 -1.37 -2.46 -23.10
N LYS A 4 -1.80 -3.50 -22.37
CA LYS A 4 -2.35 -3.38 -21.00
C LYS A 4 -1.27 -2.98 -19.94
N GLN A 5 -1.60 -2.78 -18.66
CA GLN A 5 -0.59 -2.47 -17.63
C GLN A 5 0.20 -3.71 -17.14
N PRO A 6 1.55 -3.69 -17.03
CA PRO A 6 2.33 -4.78 -16.45
C PRO A 6 2.18 -4.80 -14.91
N TYR A 7 2.21 -6.00 -14.33
CA TYR A 7 2.05 -6.21 -12.88
C TYR A 7 3.23 -6.94 -12.25
N PHE A 8 4.05 -7.66 -13.02
CA PHE A 8 5.14 -8.50 -12.52
C PHE A 8 6.51 -7.89 -12.87
N GLY A 9 7.48 -8.03 -11.96
CA GLY A 9 8.84 -7.51 -12.11
C GLY A 9 9.84 -8.32 -11.28
N MET A 10 11.12 -8.02 -11.43
CA MET A 10 12.17 -8.58 -10.56
C MET A 10 12.31 -7.75 -9.29
N GLU A 11 12.95 -8.32 -8.27
CA GLU A 11 13.26 -7.59 -7.04
C GLU A 11 14.13 -6.36 -7.35
N GLY A 12 13.79 -5.22 -6.74
CA GLY A 12 14.47 -3.94 -7.00
C GLY A 12 14.01 -3.19 -8.25
N GLU A 13 13.32 -3.83 -9.19
CA GLU A 13 12.91 -3.22 -10.45
C GLU A 13 11.42 -2.78 -10.48
N GLY A 14 11.02 -2.11 -11.57
CA GLY A 14 9.62 -1.82 -11.87
C GLY A 14 8.88 -3.03 -12.46
N ALA A 15 7.55 -2.97 -12.52
CA ALA A 15 6.76 -3.98 -13.23
C ALA A 15 7.04 -3.92 -14.74
N ARG A 16 7.50 -5.03 -15.32
CA ARG A 16 7.86 -5.15 -16.75
C ARG A 16 7.03 -6.20 -17.49
N TRP A 17 6.44 -7.15 -16.76
CA TRP A 17 5.74 -8.28 -17.34
C TRP A 17 4.28 -8.38 -16.89
N ARG A 18 3.50 -9.10 -17.69
CA ARG A 18 2.18 -9.59 -17.30
C ARG A 18 2.27 -10.98 -16.73
N VAL A 19 1.19 -11.41 -16.08
CA VAL A 19 1.04 -12.80 -15.64
C VAL A 19 1.32 -13.81 -16.76
N ALA A 20 0.83 -13.55 -17.98
CA ALA A 20 0.98 -14.45 -19.12
C ALA A 20 2.40 -14.48 -19.74
N HIS A 21 3.25 -13.51 -19.41
CA HIS A 21 4.56 -13.33 -20.05
C HIS A 21 5.68 -13.12 -19.03
N LYS A 22 5.45 -13.47 -17.76
CA LYS A 22 6.43 -13.26 -16.71
C LYS A 22 7.46 -14.41 -16.73
N PRO A 23 8.75 -14.13 -16.55
CA PRO A 23 9.73 -15.18 -16.31
C PRO A 23 9.45 -15.88 -14.97
N GLU A 24 10.04 -17.06 -14.80
CA GLU A 24 10.10 -17.72 -13.50
C GLU A 24 10.82 -16.81 -12.49
N GLY A 25 10.36 -16.83 -11.23
CA GLY A 25 10.87 -15.91 -10.19
C GLY A 25 10.31 -14.48 -10.23
N ALA A 26 9.59 -14.08 -11.29
CA ALA A 26 8.97 -12.75 -11.33
C ALA A 26 7.91 -12.57 -10.23
N ILE A 27 8.01 -11.45 -9.51
CA ILE A 27 7.21 -11.09 -8.34
C ILE A 27 6.08 -10.16 -8.80
N ASP A 28 4.84 -10.38 -8.33
CA ASP A 28 3.78 -9.38 -8.52
C ASP A 28 4.20 -8.10 -7.79
N MET A 29 4.42 -7.01 -8.51
CA MET A 29 4.90 -5.75 -7.97
C MET A 29 3.77 -4.83 -7.52
N ILE A 30 2.53 -5.14 -7.88
CA ILE A 30 1.36 -4.31 -7.63
C ILE A 30 0.51 -4.90 -6.50
N ASN A 31 0.13 -6.17 -6.58
CA ASN A 31 -0.75 -6.84 -5.61
C ASN A 31 0.04 -7.65 -4.58
N LYS A 32 1.04 -7.01 -3.98
CA LYS A 32 1.96 -7.74 -3.12
C LYS A 32 1.28 -8.31 -1.86
N ARG A 33 1.46 -9.62 -1.67
CA ARG A 33 0.86 -10.39 -0.60
C ARG A 33 1.69 -10.37 0.67
N CYS A 34 1.04 -10.67 1.77
CA CYS A 34 1.67 -10.86 3.07
C CYS A 34 2.75 -11.95 3.02
N LYS A 35 3.85 -11.76 3.76
CA LYS A 35 4.94 -12.75 3.91
C LYS A 35 4.56 -14.00 4.74
N GLY A 36 3.41 -13.99 5.44
CA GLY A 36 2.96 -15.16 6.19
C GLY A 36 2.64 -16.31 5.23
N GLY A 37 3.16 -17.51 5.50
CA GLY A 37 3.01 -18.67 4.61
C GLY A 37 1.56 -18.91 4.20
N GLY A 38 1.30 -19.03 2.89
CA GLY A 38 -0.05 -19.25 2.34
C GLY A 38 -1.02 -18.06 2.47
N CYS A 39 -0.59 -16.90 2.99
CA CYS A 39 -1.49 -15.77 3.19
C CYS A 39 -1.79 -15.02 1.89
N THR A 40 -3.07 -14.93 1.54
CA THR A 40 -3.56 -14.19 0.36
C THR A 40 -3.92 -12.73 0.67
N LYS A 41 -3.82 -12.29 1.93
CA LYS A 41 -4.10 -10.89 2.31
C LYS A 41 -3.03 -9.94 1.77
N HIS A 42 -3.43 -8.72 1.42
CA HIS A 42 -2.50 -7.65 1.06
C HIS A 42 -1.65 -7.27 2.27
N ARG A 43 -0.39 -6.95 2.00
CA ARG A 43 0.51 -6.41 3.01
C ARG A 43 0.28 -4.92 3.18
N VAL A 44 0.18 -4.51 4.44
CA VAL A 44 -0.07 -3.12 4.85
C VAL A 44 0.96 -2.68 5.90
N TYR A 45 1.50 -3.63 6.65
CA TYR A 45 2.41 -3.41 7.76
C TYR A 45 3.86 -3.71 7.38
N GLY A 46 4.77 -2.87 7.84
CA GLY A 46 6.21 -2.93 7.58
C GLY A 46 7.01 -2.24 8.67
N VAL A 47 8.32 -2.16 8.47
CA VAL A 47 9.21 -1.36 9.31
C VAL A 47 9.19 0.09 8.79
N GLU A 48 9.33 1.05 9.70
CA GLU A 48 9.42 2.47 9.32
C GLU A 48 10.52 2.69 8.27
N GLY A 49 10.20 3.47 7.23
CA GLY A 49 11.11 3.72 6.11
C GLY A 49 11.22 2.59 5.07
N ASP A 50 10.60 1.42 5.29
CA ASP A 50 10.62 0.29 4.37
C ASP A 50 9.22 -0.04 3.80
N ARG A 51 9.18 -0.92 2.80
CA ARG A 51 7.98 -1.42 2.16
C ARG A 51 7.18 -2.30 3.12
N ALA A 52 5.85 -2.30 2.96
CA ALA A 52 5.00 -3.26 3.67
C ALA A 52 5.38 -4.71 3.32
N ARG A 53 5.38 -5.59 4.32
CA ARG A 53 5.72 -7.01 4.20
C ARG A 53 4.64 -7.92 4.78
N TRP A 54 3.84 -7.43 5.73
CA TRP A 54 2.86 -8.22 6.46
C TRP A 54 1.44 -7.64 6.39
N CYS A 55 0.44 -8.49 6.52
CA CYS A 55 -0.92 -8.06 6.83
C CYS A 55 -1.07 -7.88 8.35
N LEU A 56 -2.21 -7.35 8.80
CA LEU A 56 -2.46 -7.12 10.22
C LEU A 56 -2.26 -8.38 11.09
N ALA A 57 -2.67 -9.55 10.59
CA ALA A 57 -2.61 -10.80 11.34
C ALA A 57 -1.20 -11.40 11.47
N HIS A 58 -0.27 -11.01 10.60
CA HIS A 58 1.08 -11.59 10.55
C HIS A 58 2.18 -10.55 10.80
N LYS A 59 1.81 -9.33 11.16
CA LYS A 59 2.78 -8.28 11.44
C LYS A 59 3.47 -8.59 12.77
N PRO A 60 4.79 -8.39 12.89
CA PRO A 60 5.44 -8.27 14.19
C PRO A 60 4.86 -7.12 15.01
N GLU A 61 5.04 -7.14 16.33
CA GLU A 61 4.54 -6.08 17.22
C GLU A 61 5.06 -4.70 16.80
N ALA A 62 6.37 -4.60 16.55
CA ALA A 62 7.05 -3.37 16.12
C ALA A 62 6.67 -2.89 14.70
N ALA A 63 5.98 -3.70 13.90
CA ALA A 63 5.61 -3.30 12.54
C ALA A 63 4.44 -2.30 12.55
N ILE A 64 4.61 -1.23 11.79
CA ILE A 64 3.66 -0.12 11.64
C ILE A 64 2.94 -0.20 10.29
N ASN A 65 1.79 0.46 10.17
CA ASN A 65 1.15 0.62 8.87
C ASN A 65 1.96 1.63 8.03
N VAL A 66 2.57 1.15 6.95
CA VAL A 66 3.45 1.94 6.06
C VAL A 66 2.78 2.31 4.72
N ILE A 67 1.52 1.90 4.53
CA ILE A 67 0.75 2.17 3.30
C ILE A 67 -0.24 3.30 3.52
N SER A 68 -0.96 3.30 4.65
CA SER A 68 -1.94 4.33 4.96
C SER A 68 -1.24 5.60 5.43
N LYS A 69 -1.55 6.71 4.79
CA LYS A 69 -1.07 8.03 5.21
C LYS A 69 -1.64 8.40 6.58
N ARG A 70 -0.81 9.01 7.42
CA ARG A 70 -1.28 9.64 8.66
C ARG A 70 -2.04 10.92 8.34
N CYS A 71 -2.96 11.28 9.22
CA CYS A 71 -3.65 12.56 9.16
C CYS A 71 -2.64 13.69 9.29
N GLU A 72 -2.80 14.74 8.49
CA GLU A 72 -1.95 15.94 8.53
C GLU A 72 -2.31 16.91 9.68
N GLY A 73 -3.27 16.56 10.53
CA GLY A 73 -3.59 17.36 11.72
C GLY A 73 -2.44 17.27 12.72
N ASN A 74 -2.03 18.40 13.28
CA ASN A 74 -0.89 18.45 14.19
C ASN A 74 -1.09 17.50 15.39
N GLY A 75 -0.09 16.65 15.66
CA GLY A 75 -0.15 15.65 16.72
C GLY A 75 -1.16 14.51 16.50
N CYS A 76 -1.79 14.40 15.31
CA CYS A 76 -2.78 13.37 15.05
C CYS A 76 -2.14 12.03 14.69
N SER A 77 -2.48 10.98 15.44
CA SER A 77 -2.05 9.61 15.15
C SER A 77 -3.03 8.83 14.26
N MET A 78 -4.19 9.40 13.93
CA MET A 78 -5.19 8.74 13.09
C MET A 78 -4.73 8.65 11.63
N PHE A 79 -5.25 7.65 10.90
CA PHE A 79 -5.05 7.58 9.45
C PHE A 79 -5.95 8.58 8.74
N ALA A 80 -5.44 9.08 7.61
CA ALA A 80 -6.21 9.91 6.72
C ALA A 80 -7.24 9.06 5.96
N SER A 81 -8.49 9.56 5.92
CA SER A 81 -9.59 8.97 5.15
C SER A 81 -10.36 10.02 4.35
N PHE A 82 -10.08 11.31 4.54
CA PHE A 82 -10.74 12.41 3.86
C PHE A 82 -9.78 13.13 2.93
N ARG A 83 -10.28 13.56 1.77
CA ARG A 83 -9.55 14.28 0.73
C ARG A 83 -10.36 15.44 0.16
N MET A 84 -9.67 16.40 -0.44
CA MET A 84 -10.28 17.30 -1.42
C MET A 84 -10.27 16.64 -2.80
N GLU A 85 -11.09 17.15 -3.72
CA GLU A 85 -11.12 16.69 -5.10
C GLU A 85 -9.73 16.74 -5.76
N GLY A 86 -9.37 15.67 -6.47
CA GLY A 86 -8.06 15.53 -7.13
C GLY A 86 -6.86 15.24 -6.21
N GLN A 87 -7.06 15.12 -4.89
CA GLN A 87 -5.97 14.87 -3.93
C GLN A 87 -5.99 13.44 -3.36
N GLY A 88 -4.89 13.02 -2.73
CA GLY A 88 -4.90 11.82 -1.88
C GLY A 88 -5.63 12.08 -0.56
N ALA A 89 -5.90 11.02 0.22
CA ALA A 89 -6.37 11.18 1.60
C ALA A 89 -5.32 11.95 2.43
N ARG A 90 -5.74 13.01 3.13
CA ARG A 90 -4.88 13.89 3.94
C ARG A 90 -5.36 14.05 5.38
N TRP A 91 -6.67 13.95 5.63
CA TRP A 91 -7.23 14.20 6.96
C TRP A 91 -8.08 13.04 7.48
N CYS A 92 -8.17 12.89 8.80
CA CYS A 92 -9.17 12.05 9.45
C CYS A 92 -10.49 12.81 9.56
N LEU A 93 -11.54 12.14 10.05
CA LEU A 93 -12.88 12.75 10.23
C LEU A 93 -12.83 14.03 11.09
N ALA A 94 -12.05 14.03 12.16
CA ALA A 94 -11.94 15.16 13.09
C ALA A 94 -11.22 16.38 12.49
N HIS A 95 -10.32 16.16 11.52
CA HIS A 95 -9.50 17.21 10.92
C HIS A 95 -9.87 17.51 9.47
N LYS A 96 -10.98 16.94 8.97
CA LYS A 96 -11.39 17.15 7.58
C LYS A 96 -11.80 18.61 7.36
N LEU A 97 -11.45 19.15 6.20
CA LEU A 97 -11.99 20.41 5.75
C LEU A 97 -13.49 20.26 5.43
N LYS A 98 -14.26 21.36 5.47
CA LYS A 98 -15.71 21.32 5.20
C LYS A 98 -16.05 20.66 3.86
N ALA A 99 -15.29 20.98 2.82
CA ALA A 99 -15.46 20.45 1.47
C ALA A 99 -14.80 19.07 1.25
N ALA A 100 -14.13 18.49 2.25
CA ALA A 100 -13.46 17.20 2.09
C ALA A 100 -14.45 16.03 2.18
N THR A 101 -14.28 15.08 1.27
CA THR A 101 -15.08 13.85 1.15
C THR A 101 -14.26 12.62 1.57
N ASN A 102 -14.95 11.53 1.93
CA ASN A 102 -14.30 10.27 2.30
C ASN A 102 -13.71 9.57 1.06
N VAL A 103 -12.64 8.80 1.25
CA VAL A 103 -11.89 8.12 0.19
C VAL A 103 -12.46 6.76 -0.18
#